data_AF-H3B903-F1
#
_entry.id   AF-H3B903-F1
#
_cell.length_a   1.000
_cell.length_b   1.000
_cell.length_c   1.000
_cell.angle_alpha   90.00
_cell.angle_beta   90.00
_cell.angle_gamma   90.00
#
_symmetry.space_group_name_H-M   'P 1'
#
loop_
_entity.id
_entity.type
_entity.pdbx_description
1 polymer ?
#
loop_
_entity_poly.entity_id
_entity_poly.type
_entity_poly.pdbx_seq_one_letter_code
_entity_poly.pdbx_strand_id
1 'polypeptide(L)'
;SLKQTEETRRIRELQLEQEERMARELARLKHEKLKDEKMRQQIRENSAELRELETKLKSAYLNRERAAQVAEKEAIRYEKMKRDAEIAKKMKEEHERTAEKEQEKEQLRYQEMLHYQQELEKQLEEKERKKQDSYENFLKEKLMIDEIVRKIYEEDQAERQLKLEKQRATQRYIEEFKQQEAEWRRLECEKMEEENRQLMKYANMQQQRERDHMAKVKEREEKKQWLQKMAIEKMEQDQKSREEMERVRLELHLEEQEEAERQKEIAEMEKKIRQRLELQQTFQKQMAFKELKRKAEKEEDMAFRQAMMAKFAEDDRIEQMNAQKRRMKQLEHKRAVEKLLEERQKQFVADKNRELEELREAEKREAARRAIVEEERQKLLKEHATKLLGYLPKGIFKDEQELNLFDDDFKKTFRKRTVDMFSDEGWD
;
A
#
# COMPACT_ATOMS: atom_id res chain seq x y z
N SER A 1 -216.40 -22.27 -55.96
CA SER A 1 -215.24 -21.58 -55.36
C SER A 1 -215.14 -21.69 -53.83
N LEU A 2 -216.13 -22.23 -53.09
CA LEU A 2 -216.07 -22.28 -51.60
C LEU A 2 -215.55 -23.62 -51.04
N LYS A 3 -215.79 -24.74 -51.73
CA LYS A 3 -215.39 -26.08 -51.27
C LYS A 3 -213.86 -26.30 -51.27
N GLN A 4 -213.15 -25.79 -52.29
CA GLN A 4 -211.69 -25.91 -52.40
C GLN A 4 -210.94 -25.09 -51.33
N THR A 5 -211.49 -23.93 -50.93
CA THR A 5 -210.93 -23.09 -49.85
C THR A 5 -211.11 -23.72 -48.46
N GLU A 6 -212.20 -24.45 -48.23
CA GLU A 6 -212.39 -25.18 -46.96
C GLU A 6 -211.50 -26.43 -46.88
N GLU A 7 -211.34 -27.16 -47.98
CA GLU A 7 -210.44 -28.32 -48.04
C GLU A 7 -208.97 -27.93 -47.84
N THR A 8 -208.51 -26.86 -48.49
CA THR A 8 -207.13 -26.34 -48.30
C THR A 8 -206.89 -25.80 -46.89
N ARG A 9 -207.90 -25.19 -46.26
CA ARG A 9 -207.82 -24.75 -44.86
C ARG A 9 -207.72 -25.94 -43.90
N ARG A 10 -208.52 -26.99 -44.10
CA ARG A 10 -208.43 -28.24 -43.32
C ARG A 10 -207.09 -28.95 -43.51
N ILE A 11 -206.55 -29.00 -44.73
CA ILE A 11 -205.24 -29.61 -45.00
C ILE A 11 -204.12 -28.82 -44.30
N ARG A 12 -204.16 -27.49 -44.32
CA ARG A 12 -203.18 -26.66 -43.59
C ARG A 12 -203.30 -26.81 -42.08
N GLU A 13 -204.50 -26.89 -41.53
CA GLU A 13 -204.72 -27.16 -40.11
C GLU A 13 -204.17 -28.53 -39.71
N LEU A 14 -204.41 -29.57 -40.53
CA LEU A 14 -203.83 -30.90 -40.32
C LEU A 14 -202.29 -30.90 -40.43
N GLN A 15 -201.71 -30.12 -41.35
CA GLN A 15 -200.25 -29.97 -41.50
C GLN A 15 -199.64 -29.26 -40.29
N LEU A 16 -200.24 -28.16 -39.84
CA LEU A 16 -199.82 -27.44 -38.64
C LEU A 16 -199.90 -28.33 -37.40
N GLU A 17 -200.97 -29.11 -37.25
CA GLU A 17 -201.07 -30.08 -36.16
C GLU A 17 -199.99 -31.16 -36.23
N GLN A 18 -199.65 -31.65 -37.43
CA GLN A 18 -198.56 -32.61 -37.61
C GLN A 18 -197.18 -31.98 -37.31
N GLU A 19 -196.92 -30.77 -37.79
CA GLU A 19 -195.69 -30.03 -37.52
C GLU A 19 -195.54 -29.71 -36.03
N GLU A 20 -196.62 -29.29 -35.36
CA GLU A 20 -196.62 -29.07 -33.92
C GLU A 20 -196.36 -30.36 -33.14
N ARG A 21 -196.96 -31.49 -33.55
CA ARG A 21 -196.66 -32.80 -32.95
C ARG A 21 -195.19 -33.18 -33.14
N MET A 22 -194.65 -33.02 -34.35
CA MET A 22 -193.25 -33.30 -34.66
C MET A 22 -192.29 -32.37 -33.90
N ALA A 23 -192.60 -31.08 -33.80
CA ALA A 23 -191.81 -30.12 -33.03
C ALA A 23 -191.83 -30.43 -31.53
N ARG A 24 -192.98 -30.85 -30.98
CA ARG A 24 -193.08 -31.31 -29.59
C ARG A 24 -192.26 -32.57 -29.35
N GLU A 25 -192.30 -33.55 -30.26
CA GLU A 25 -191.48 -34.77 -30.18
C GLU A 25 -189.97 -34.47 -30.31
N LEU A 26 -189.57 -33.58 -31.22
CA LEU A 26 -188.17 -33.16 -31.35
C LEU A 26 -187.66 -32.37 -30.13
N ALA A 27 -188.50 -31.49 -29.57
CA ALA A 27 -188.18 -30.78 -28.34
C ALA A 27 -188.04 -31.74 -27.17
N ARG A 28 -188.91 -32.76 -27.10
CA ARG A 28 -188.82 -33.86 -26.12
C ARG A 28 -187.50 -34.63 -26.27
N LEU A 29 -187.14 -35.07 -27.47
CA LEU A 29 -185.88 -35.77 -27.72
C LEU A 29 -184.63 -34.94 -27.39
N LYS A 30 -184.63 -33.64 -27.72
CA LYS A 30 -183.53 -32.73 -27.34
C LYS A 30 -183.44 -32.55 -25.83
N HIS A 31 -184.58 -32.42 -25.17
CA HIS A 31 -184.62 -32.31 -23.72
C HIS A 31 -184.13 -33.60 -23.05
N GLU A 32 -184.50 -34.77 -23.58
CA GLU A 32 -183.99 -36.07 -23.13
C GLU A 32 -182.46 -36.18 -23.32
N LYS A 33 -181.90 -35.78 -24.47
CA LYS A 33 -180.44 -35.78 -24.70
C LYS A 33 -179.68 -34.84 -23.76
N LEU A 34 -180.17 -33.62 -23.56
CA LEU A 34 -179.56 -32.66 -22.64
C LEU A 34 -179.67 -33.15 -21.19
N LYS A 35 -180.80 -33.75 -20.83
CA LYS A 35 -180.97 -34.40 -19.53
C LYS A 35 -179.97 -35.54 -19.36
N ASP A 36 -179.76 -36.36 -20.37
CA ASP A 36 -178.77 -37.45 -20.34
C ASP A 36 -177.32 -36.95 -20.29
N GLU A 37 -176.97 -35.90 -21.03
CA GLU A 37 -175.63 -35.29 -20.98
C GLU A 37 -175.36 -34.63 -19.65
N LYS A 38 -176.34 -33.90 -19.10
CA LYS A 38 -176.25 -33.31 -17.77
C LYS A 38 -176.21 -34.38 -16.69
N MET A 39 -176.97 -35.46 -16.84
CA MET A 39 -176.88 -36.63 -15.97
C MET A 39 -175.49 -37.27 -16.06
N ARG A 40 -174.93 -37.45 -17.26
CA ARG A 40 -173.56 -37.95 -17.46
C ARG A 40 -172.49 -37.00 -16.92
N GLN A 41 -172.69 -35.69 -17.03
CA GLN A 41 -171.80 -34.68 -16.48
C GLN A 41 -171.83 -34.73 -14.95
N GLN A 42 -173.01 -34.77 -14.34
CA GLN A 42 -173.17 -34.98 -12.90
C GLN A 42 -172.55 -36.30 -12.45
N ILE A 43 -172.69 -37.38 -13.22
CA ILE A 43 -172.02 -38.67 -12.92
C ILE A 43 -170.50 -38.52 -13.01
N ARG A 44 -169.95 -37.82 -14.00
CA ARG A 44 -168.49 -37.57 -14.10
C ARG A 44 -167.94 -36.75 -12.94
N GLU A 45 -168.66 -35.71 -12.55
CA GLU A 45 -168.25 -34.78 -11.48
C GLU A 45 -168.43 -35.40 -10.09
N ASN A 46 -169.52 -36.16 -9.87
CA ASN A 46 -169.85 -36.75 -8.57
C ASN A 46 -169.23 -38.14 -8.36
N SER A 47 -168.98 -38.92 -9.41
CA SER A 47 -168.35 -40.23 -9.29
C SER A 47 -166.93 -40.08 -8.73
N ALA A 48 -166.66 -40.80 -7.64
CA ALA A 48 -165.32 -40.89 -7.07
C ALA A 48 -164.37 -41.66 -8.00
N GLU A 49 -164.85 -42.72 -8.65
CA GLU A 49 -164.04 -43.59 -9.52
C GLU A 49 -163.47 -42.84 -10.73
N LEU A 50 -164.26 -41.95 -11.34
CA LEU A 50 -163.82 -41.15 -12.49
C LEU A 50 -162.81 -40.06 -12.09
N ARG A 51 -162.97 -39.45 -10.91
CA ARG A 51 -161.97 -38.53 -10.34
C ARG A 51 -160.67 -39.25 -9.99
N GLU A 52 -160.75 -40.46 -9.44
CA GLU A 52 -159.57 -41.30 -9.19
C GLU A 52 -158.86 -41.70 -10.48
N LEU A 53 -159.61 -42.04 -11.53
CA LEU A 53 -159.02 -42.35 -12.84
C LEU A 53 -158.33 -41.11 -13.44
N GLU A 54 -158.96 -39.94 -13.37
CA GLU A 54 -158.38 -38.69 -13.89
C GLU A 54 -157.10 -38.29 -13.13
N THR A 55 -157.08 -38.45 -11.80
CA THR A 55 -155.87 -38.20 -11.00
C THR A 55 -154.75 -39.20 -11.32
N LYS A 56 -155.07 -40.49 -11.53
CA LYS A 56 -154.12 -41.51 -12.00
C LYS A 56 -153.59 -41.23 -13.40
N LEU A 57 -154.42 -40.73 -14.32
CA LEU A 57 -153.99 -40.34 -15.66
C LEU A 57 -153.09 -39.10 -15.62
N LYS A 58 -153.43 -38.09 -14.82
CA LYS A 58 -152.58 -36.90 -14.60
C LYS A 58 -151.22 -37.29 -14.00
N SER A 59 -151.19 -38.19 -13.01
CA SER A 59 -149.93 -38.68 -12.44
C SER A 59 -149.12 -39.51 -13.44
N ALA A 60 -149.76 -40.28 -14.32
CA ALA A 60 -149.09 -40.97 -15.41
C ALA A 60 -148.43 -40.01 -16.41
N TYR A 61 -149.09 -38.91 -16.80
CA TYR A 61 -148.48 -37.87 -17.63
C TYR A 61 -147.29 -37.19 -16.95
N LEU A 62 -147.41 -36.83 -15.66
CA LEU A 62 -146.30 -36.29 -14.87
C LEU A 62 -145.13 -37.27 -14.77
N ASN A 63 -145.42 -38.57 -14.59
CA ASN A 63 -144.39 -39.60 -14.56
C ASN A 63 -143.70 -39.77 -15.92
N ARG A 64 -144.42 -39.63 -17.04
CA ARG A 64 -143.85 -39.63 -18.38
C ARG A 64 -142.91 -38.44 -18.60
N GLU A 65 -143.31 -37.23 -18.19
CA GLU A 65 -142.45 -36.05 -18.25
C GLU A 65 -141.23 -36.18 -17.35
N ARG A 66 -141.42 -36.71 -16.14
CA ARG A 66 -140.32 -36.99 -15.19
C ARG A 66 -139.33 -37.99 -15.78
N ALA A 67 -139.80 -39.04 -16.43
CA ALA A 67 -138.93 -40.01 -17.11
C ALA A 67 -138.13 -39.35 -18.24
N ALA A 68 -138.75 -38.47 -19.03
CA ALA A 68 -138.06 -37.70 -20.07
C ALA A 68 -136.98 -36.77 -19.47
N GLN A 69 -137.27 -36.06 -18.37
CA GLN A 69 -136.30 -35.21 -17.67
C GLN A 69 -135.14 -36.00 -17.07
N VAL A 70 -135.40 -37.20 -16.53
CA VAL A 70 -134.34 -38.09 -16.02
C VAL A 70 -133.44 -38.53 -17.17
N ALA A 71 -134.01 -38.95 -18.30
CA ALA A 71 -133.25 -39.33 -19.49
C ALA A 71 -132.41 -38.16 -20.04
N GLU A 72 -132.95 -36.94 -20.07
CA GLU A 72 -132.21 -35.74 -20.48
C GLU A 72 -131.04 -35.44 -19.54
N LYS A 73 -131.26 -35.49 -18.22
CA LYS A 73 -130.19 -35.30 -17.23
C LYS A 73 -129.12 -36.38 -17.32
N GLU A 74 -129.50 -37.63 -17.58
CA GLU A 74 -128.55 -38.72 -17.81
C GLU A 74 -127.74 -38.51 -19.10
N ALA A 75 -128.37 -38.07 -20.19
CA ALA A 75 -127.67 -37.72 -21.43
C ALA A 75 -126.66 -36.58 -21.21
N ILE A 76 -127.06 -35.52 -20.52
CA ILE A 76 -126.16 -34.39 -20.17
C ILE A 76 -125.00 -34.87 -19.29
N ARG A 77 -125.26 -35.74 -18.29
CA ARG A 77 -124.20 -36.32 -17.46
C ARG A 77 -123.23 -37.14 -18.29
N TYR A 78 -123.73 -37.97 -19.20
CA TYR A 78 -122.90 -38.79 -20.06
C TYR A 78 -122.04 -37.95 -21.01
N GLU A 79 -122.61 -36.90 -21.62
CA GLU A 79 -121.85 -35.94 -22.41
C GLU A 79 -120.77 -35.25 -21.60
N LYS A 80 -121.08 -34.82 -20.37
CA LYS A 80 -120.10 -34.21 -19.47
C LYS A 80 -118.97 -35.19 -19.14
N MET A 81 -119.30 -36.43 -18.76
CA MET A 81 -118.29 -37.45 -18.50
C MET A 81 -117.40 -37.71 -19.72
N LYS A 82 -117.97 -37.72 -20.92
CA LYS A 82 -117.21 -37.87 -22.17
C LYS A 82 -116.25 -36.69 -22.38
N ARG A 83 -116.72 -35.45 -22.21
CA ARG A 83 -115.89 -34.23 -22.32
C ARG A 83 -114.78 -34.22 -21.27
N ASP A 84 -115.10 -34.54 -20.02
CA ASP A 84 -114.12 -34.59 -18.92
C ASP A 84 -113.07 -35.69 -19.18
N ALA A 85 -113.46 -36.84 -19.73
CA ALA A 85 -112.53 -37.90 -20.14
C ALA A 85 -111.63 -37.47 -21.32
N GLU A 86 -112.17 -36.77 -22.31
CA GLU A 86 -111.39 -36.21 -23.42
C GLU A 86 -110.39 -35.16 -22.94
N ILE A 87 -110.79 -34.29 -22.01
CA ILE A 87 -109.91 -33.31 -21.36
C ILE A 87 -108.81 -34.03 -20.58
N ALA A 88 -109.16 -35.01 -19.75
CA ALA A 88 -108.19 -35.79 -18.97
C ALA A 88 -107.17 -36.49 -19.88
N LYS A 89 -107.61 -37.03 -21.02
CA LYS A 89 -106.73 -37.65 -22.01
C LYS A 89 -105.74 -36.64 -22.60
N LYS A 90 -106.21 -35.47 -23.04
CA LYS A 90 -105.34 -34.40 -23.57
C LYS A 90 -104.35 -33.89 -22.52
N MET A 91 -104.79 -33.71 -21.27
CA MET A 91 -103.91 -33.30 -20.18
C MET A 91 -102.82 -34.34 -19.91
N LYS A 92 -103.17 -35.63 -19.95
CA LYS A 92 -102.20 -36.71 -19.80
C LYS A 92 -101.17 -36.72 -20.94
N GLU A 93 -101.63 -36.60 -22.19
CA GLU A 93 -100.75 -36.53 -23.37
C GLU A 93 -99.78 -35.33 -23.29
N GLU A 94 -100.25 -34.16 -22.86
CA GLU A 94 -99.39 -32.98 -22.68
C GLU A 94 -98.41 -33.12 -21.50
N HIS A 95 -98.83 -33.76 -20.41
CA HIS A 95 -97.93 -34.08 -19.30
C HIS A 95 -96.84 -35.07 -19.72
N GLU A 96 -97.19 -36.12 -20.47
CA GLU A 96 -96.22 -37.08 -21.01
C GLU A 96 -95.22 -36.38 -21.94
N ARG A 97 -95.68 -35.54 -22.87
CA ARG A 97 -94.80 -34.73 -23.73
C ARG A 97 -93.88 -33.79 -22.96
N THR A 98 -94.40 -33.19 -21.87
CA THR A 98 -93.60 -32.28 -21.04
C THR A 98 -92.53 -33.06 -20.28
N ALA A 99 -92.88 -34.23 -19.73
CA ALA A 99 -91.95 -35.12 -19.05
C ALA A 99 -90.85 -35.66 -19.99
N GLU A 100 -91.21 -36.05 -21.22
CA GLU A 100 -90.23 -36.47 -22.24
C GLU A 100 -89.25 -35.33 -22.56
N LYS A 101 -89.74 -34.10 -22.77
CA LYS A 101 -88.87 -32.93 -23.02
C LYS A 101 -87.99 -32.58 -21.82
N GLU A 102 -88.46 -32.77 -20.60
CA GLU A 102 -87.65 -32.59 -19.40
C GLU A 102 -86.55 -33.65 -19.32
N GLN A 103 -86.88 -34.92 -19.58
CA GLN A 103 -85.89 -36.00 -19.66
C GLN A 103 -84.84 -35.75 -20.74
N GLU A 104 -85.23 -35.31 -21.95
CA GLU A 104 -84.29 -34.94 -23.01
C GLU A 104 -83.34 -33.82 -22.57
N LYS A 105 -83.86 -32.77 -21.91
CA LYS A 105 -83.04 -31.68 -21.37
C LYS A 105 -82.10 -32.14 -20.25
N GLU A 106 -82.52 -33.10 -19.43
CA GLU A 106 -81.66 -33.70 -18.41
C GLU A 106 -80.57 -34.57 -19.05
N GLN A 107 -80.90 -35.35 -20.08
CA GLN A 107 -79.92 -36.12 -20.84
C GLN A 107 -78.89 -35.23 -21.54
N LEU A 108 -79.32 -34.14 -22.15
CA LEU A 108 -78.40 -33.16 -22.76
C LEU A 108 -77.47 -32.55 -21.71
N ARG A 109 -78.01 -32.11 -20.57
CA ARG A 109 -77.19 -31.59 -19.45
C ARG A 109 -76.22 -32.64 -18.90
N TYR A 110 -76.64 -33.90 -18.85
CA TYR A 110 -75.78 -35.00 -18.44
C TYR A 110 -74.66 -35.27 -19.45
N GLN A 111 -74.95 -35.22 -20.75
CA GLN A 111 -73.95 -35.35 -21.82
C GLN A 111 -72.95 -34.18 -21.80
N GLU A 112 -73.42 -32.95 -21.62
CA GLU A 112 -72.57 -31.77 -21.47
C GLU A 112 -71.67 -31.89 -20.24
N MET A 113 -72.20 -32.38 -19.12
CA MET A 113 -71.44 -32.63 -17.89
C MET A 113 -70.38 -33.70 -18.09
N LEU A 114 -70.70 -34.79 -18.80
CA LEU A 114 -69.72 -35.83 -19.17
C LEU A 114 -68.63 -35.30 -20.10
N HIS A 115 -68.99 -34.50 -21.11
CA HIS A 115 -68.02 -33.86 -22.00
C HIS A 115 -67.09 -32.93 -21.21
N TYR A 116 -67.64 -32.12 -20.31
CA TYR A 116 -66.87 -31.25 -19.45
C TYR A 116 -65.94 -32.03 -18.50
N GLN A 117 -66.41 -33.15 -17.93
CA GLN A 117 -65.56 -34.05 -17.12
C GLN A 117 -64.41 -34.63 -17.95
N GLN A 118 -64.67 -35.12 -19.16
CA GLN A 118 -63.63 -35.63 -20.06
C GLN A 118 -62.61 -34.56 -20.46
N GLU A 119 -63.04 -33.31 -20.65
CA GLU A 119 -62.13 -32.19 -20.92
C GLU A 119 -61.24 -31.88 -19.72
N LEU A 120 -61.80 -31.89 -18.50
CA LEU A 120 -61.03 -31.72 -17.28
C LEU A 120 -60.02 -32.86 -17.07
N GLU A 121 -60.41 -34.10 -17.34
CA GLU A 121 -59.50 -35.26 -17.29
C GLU A 121 -58.35 -35.08 -18.27
N LYS A 122 -58.62 -34.69 -19.52
CA LYS A 122 -57.58 -34.38 -20.51
C LYS A 122 -56.64 -33.26 -20.05
N GLN A 123 -57.17 -32.20 -19.44
CA GLN A 123 -56.35 -31.12 -18.89
C GLN A 123 -55.45 -31.59 -17.74
N LEU A 124 -55.92 -32.53 -16.91
CA LEU A 124 -55.12 -33.13 -15.85
C LEU A 124 -54.01 -34.02 -16.44
N GLU A 125 -54.34 -34.88 -17.41
CA GLU A 125 -53.37 -35.70 -18.12
C GLU A 125 -52.29 -34.85 -18.81
N GLU A 126 -52.67 -33.76 -19.47
CA GLU A 126 -51.70 -32.84 -20.09
C GLU A 126 -50.78 -32.18 -19.06
N LYS A 127 -51.31 -31.80 -17.89
CA LYS A 127 -50.49 -31.26 -16.80
C LYS A 127 -49.53 -32.31 -16.26
N GLU A 128 -49.95 -33.55 -16.15
CA GLU A 128 -49.08 -34.65 -15.72
C GLU A 128 -47.99 -34.97 -16.77
N ARG A 129 -48.33 -35.01 -18.05
CA ARG A 129 -47.36 -35.15 -19.14
C ARG A 129 -46.33 -34.02 -19.13
N LYS A 130 -46.77 -32.77 -19.00
CA LYS A 130 -45.85 -31.63 -18.87
C LYS A 130 -44.91 -31.75 -17.67
N LYS A 131 -45.39 -32.29 -16.54
CA LYS A 131 -44.53 -32.58 -15.39
C LYS A 131 -43.53 -33.69 -15.71
N GLN A 132 -43.95 -34.76 -16.38
CA GLN A 132 -43.06 -35.84 -16.82
C GLN A 132 -41.99 -35.31 -17.78
N ASP A 133 -42.38 -34.57 -18.82
CA ASP A 133 -41.45 -33.94 -19.77
C ASP A 133 -40.45 -33.01 -19.07
N SER A 134 -40.93 -32.20 -18.12
CA SER A 134 -40.06 -31.32 -17.33
C SER A 134 -39.07 -32.10 -16.46
N TYR A 135 -39.51 -33.23 -15.92
CA TYR A 135 -38.66 -34.10 -15.10
C TYR A 135 -37.63 -34.84 -15.97
N GLU A 136 -38.01 -35.32 -17.15
CA GLU A 136 -37.07 -35.90 -18.12
C GLU A 136 -36.03 -34.87 -18.57
N ASN A 137 -36.45 -33.64 -18.86
CA ASN A 137 -35.54 -32.57 -19.22
C ASN A 137 -34.59 -32.24 -18.05
N PHE A 138 -35.10 -32.18 -16.83
CA PHE A 138 -34.27 -32.01 -15.64
C PHE A 138 -33.24 -33.15 -15.48
N LEU A 139 -33.61 -34.40 -15.73
CA LEU A 139 -32.68 -35.52 -15.68
C LEU A 139 -31.61 -35.42 -16.78
N LYS A 140 -31.98 -35.02 -18.01
CA LYS A 140 -31.03 -34.78 -19.11
C LYS A 140 -30.06 -33.65 -18.76
N GLU A 141 -30.57 -32.53 -18.23
CA GLU A 141 -29.75 -31.41 -17.78
C GLU A 141 -28.82 -31.82 -16.64
N LYS A 142 -29.31 -32.58 -15.67
CA LYS A 142 -28.48 -33.11 -14.57
C LYS A 142 -27.34 -33.97 -15.11
N LEU A 143 -27.62 -34.91 -16.01
CA LEU A 143 -26.59 -35.75 -16.63
C LEU A 143 -25.58 -34.91 -17.42
N MET A 144 -26.04 -33.91 -18.16
CA MET A 144 -25.15 -32.98 -18.88
C MET A 144 -24.27 -32.17 -17.92
N ILE A 145 -24.82 -31.69 -16.81
CA ILE A 145 -24.07 -31.00 -15.76
C ILE A 145 -23.05 -31.95 -15.13
N ASP A 146 -23.44 -33.18 -14.79
CA ASP A 146 -22.55 -34.20 -14.23
C ASP A 146 -21.39 -34.52 -15.20
N GLU A 147 -21.65 -34.57 -16.51
CA GLU A 147 -20.61 -34.70 -17.55
C GLU A 147 -19.67 -33.49 -17.63
N ILE A 148 -20.21 -32.27 -17.54
CA ILE A 148 -19.39 -31.04 -17.51
C ILE A 148 -18.50 -31.04 -16.27
N VAL A 149 -19.05 -31.35 -15.10
CA VAL A 149 -18.29 -31.44 -13.84
C VAL A 149 -17.20 -32.51 -13.97
N ARG A 150 -17.52 -33.68 -14.54
CA ARG A 150 -16.52 -34.73 -14.78
C ARG A 150 -15.38 -34.23 -15.67
N LYS A 151 -15.69 -33.55 -16.78
CA LYS A 151 -14.68 -32.97 -17.68
C LYS A 151 -13.80 -31.93 -16.97
N ILE A 152 -14.39 -31.06 -16.14
CA ILE A 152 -13.62 -30.09 -15.35
C ILE A 152 -12.66 -30.81 -14.40
N TYR A 153 -13.12 -31.86 -13.71
CA TYR A 153 -12.23 -32.65 -12.85
C TYR A 153 -11.11 -33.35 -13.63
N GLU A 154 -11.40 -33.90 -14.80
CA GLU A 154 -10.41 -34.52 -15.69
C GLU A 154 -9.38 -33.49 -16.18
N GLU A 155 -9.83 -32.30 -16.60
CA GLU A 155 -8.98 -31.18 -17.03
C GLU A 155 -8.09 -30.67 -15.88
N ASP A 156 -8.67 -30.44 -14.69
CA ASP A 156 -7.94 -30.03 -13.49
C ASP A 156 -6.86 -31.07 -13.10
N GLN A 157 -7.17 -32.36 -13.21
CA GLN A 157 -6.20 -33.43 -12.93
C GLN A 157 -5.08 -33.43 -13.96
N ALA A 158 -5.40 -33.30 -15.25
CA ALA A 158 -4.40 -33.23 -16.32
C ALA A 158 -3.50 -31.99 -16.16
N GLU A 159 -4.05 -30.83 -15.82
CA GLU A 159 -3.28 -29.61 -15.58
C GLU A 159 -2.33 -29.77 -14.38
N ARG A 160 -2.80 -30.39 -13.29
CA ARG A 160 -1.95 -30.72 -12.13
C ARG A 160 -0.81 -31.65 -12.52
N GLN A 161 -1.08 -32.67 -13.33
CA GLN A 161 -0.05 -33.59 -13.82
C GLN A 161 0.98 -32.87 -14.68
N LEU A 162 0.53 -32.06 -15.65
CA LEU A 162 1.42 -31.25 -16.50
C LEU A 162 2.27 -30.28 -15.67
N LYS A 163 1.71 -29.67 -14.62
CA LYS A 163 2.45 -28.80 -13.71
C LYS A 163 3.53 -29.57 -12.94
N LEU A 164 3.20 -30.77 -12.44
CA LEU A 164 4.16 -31.65 -11.77
C LEU A 164 5.26 -32.13 -12.73
N GLU A 165 4.92 -32.44 -13.98
CA GLU A 165 5.89 -32.81 -15.02
C GLU A 165 6.83 -31.65 -15.35
N LYS A 166 6.30 -30.44 -15.53
CA LYS A 166 7.11 -29.22 -15.71
C LYS A 166 8.04 -29.00 -14.52
N GLN A 167 7.55 -29.14 -13.29
CA GLN A 167 8.37 -29.04 -12.09
C GLN A 167 9.48 -30.08 -12.07
N ARG A 168 9.17 -31.36 -12.33
CA ARG A 168 10.16 -32.45 -12.42
C ARG A 168 11.19 -32.20 -13.52
N ALA A 169 10.77 -31.70 -14.69
CA ALA A 169 11.67 -31.34 -15.77
C ALA A 169 12.61 -30.22 -15.34
N THR A 170 12.09 -29.13 -14.74
CA THR A 170 12.93 -28.04 -14.23
C THR A 170 13.90 -28.50 -13.14
N GLN A 171 13.46 -29.40 -12.24
CA GLN A 171 14.32 -29.98 -11.21
C GLN A 171 15.47 -30.78 -11.84
N ARG A 172 15.18 -31.64 -12.83
CA ARG A 172 16.20 -32.38 -13.58
C ARG A 172 17.20 -31.45 -14.26
N TYR A 173 16.71 -30.41 -14.95
CA TYR A 173 17.59 -29.41 -15.56
C TYR A 173 18.48 -28.69 -14.54
N ILE A 174 17.94 -28.36 -13.36
CA ILE A 174 18.73 -27.74 -12.27
C ILE A 174 19.78 -28.73 -11.73
N GLU A 175 19.42 -30.00 -11.56
CA GLU A 175 20.35 -31.05 -11.12
C GLU A 175 21.48 -31.26 -12.12
N GLU A 176 21.15 -31.40 -13.41
CA GLU A 176 22.12 -31.50 -14.50
C GLU A 176 23.03 -30.26 -14.55
N PHE A 177 22.46 -29.06 -14.42
CA PHE A 177 23.25 -27.82 -14.37
C PHE A 177 24.18 -27.77 -13.16
N LYS A 178 23.71 -28.17 -11.97
CA LYS A 178 24.57 -28.24 -10.76
C LYS A 178 25.68 -29.27 -10.91
N GLN A 179 25.42 -30.41 -11.56
CA GLN A 179 26.43 -31.41 -11.87
C GLN A 179 27.49 -30.83 -12.81
N GLN A 180 27.07 -30.19 -13.90
CA GLN A 180 27.98 -29.51 -14.84
C GLN A 180 28.80 -28.41 -14.17
N GLU A 181 28.19 -27.61 -13.30
CA GLU A 181 28.89 -26.57 -12.54
C GLU A 181 29.90 -27.15 -11.54
N ALA A 182 29.57 -28.28 -10.90
CA ALA A 182 30.48 -28.99 -10.01
C ALA A 182 31.65 -29.62 -10.76
N GLU A 183 31.41 -30.23 -11.93
CA GLU A 183 32.46 -30.73 -12.82
C GLU A 183 33.36 -29.60 -13.31
N TRP A 184 32.77 -28.47 -13.71
CA TRP A 184 33.52 -27.28 -14.11
C TRP A 184 34.38 -26.74 -12.97
N ARG A 185 33.82 -26.59 -11.76
CA ARG A 185 34.57 -26.19 -10.56
C ARG A 185 35.69 -27.16 -10.24
N ARG A 186 35.47 -28.47 -10.40
CA ARG A 186 36.51 -29.48 -10.19
C ARG A 186 37.64 -29.34 -11.20
N LEU A 187 37.32 -29.22 -12.49
CA LEU A 187 38.32 -29.01 -13.54
C LEU A 187 39.11 -27.72 -13.32
N GLU A 188 38.45 -26.65 -12.87
CA GLU A 188 39.10 -25.38 -12.57
C GLU A 188 40.01 -25.47 -11.34
N CYS A 189 39.59 -26.18 -10.28
CA CYS A 189 40.45 -26.50 -9.15
C CYS A 189 41.65 -27.34 -9.56
N GLU A 190 41.47 -28.36 -10.40
CA GLU A 190 42.57 -29.20 -10.90
C GLU A 190 43.59 -28.38 -11.71
N LYS A 191 43.12 -27.47 -12.58
CA LYS A 191 43.99 -26.52 -13.30
C LYS A 191 44.72 -25.57 -12.33
N MET A 192 44.01 -25.00 -11.37
CA MET A 192 44.60 -24.10 -10.36
C MET A 192 45.64 -24.85 -9.50
N GLU A 193 45.40 -26.10 -9.14
CA GLU A 193 46.36 -26.95 -8.45
C GLU A 193 47.59 -27.25 -9.31
N GLU A 194 47.44 -27.47 -10.61
CA GLU A 194 48.56 -27.61 -11.55
C GLU A 194 49.39 -26.34 -11.66
N GLU A 195 48.75 -25.18 -11.81
CA GLU A 195 49.42 -23.88 -11.81
C GLU A 195 50.12 -23.61 -10.48
N ASN A 196 49.46 -23.89 -9.36
CA ASN A 196 50.06 -23.78 -8.02
C ASN A 196 51.25 -24.74 -7.87
N ARG A 197 51.18 -25.98 -8.39
CA ARG A 197 52.32 -26.91 -8.40
C ARG A 197 53.50 -26.34 -9.21
N GLN A 198 53.23 -25.72 -10.36
CA GLN A 198 54.27 -25.06 -11.16
C GLN A 198 54.86 -23.84 -10.43
N LEU A 199 54.01 -23.03 -9.80
CA LEU A 199 54.43 -21.88 -9.00
C LEU A 199 55.29 -22.30 -7.80
N MET A 200 54.90 -23.37 -7.10
CA MET A 200 55.67 -23.93 -5.99
C MET A 200 57.02 -24.47 -6.44
N LYS A 201 57.09 -25.15 -7.59
CA LYS A 201 58.38 -25.56 -8.18
C LYS A 201 59.25 -24.35 -8.51
N TYR A 202 58.68 -23.31 -9.11
CA TYR A 202 59.39 -22.08 -9.44
C TYR A 202 59.86 -21.32 -8.17
N ALA A 203 59.02 -21.23 -7.15
CA ALA A 203 59.35 -20.63 -5.86
C ALA A 203 60.49 -21.39 -5.16
N ASN A 204 60.45 -22.73 -5.17
CA ASN A 204 61.54 -23.55 -4.65
C ASN A 204 62.86 -23.33 -5.43
N MET A 205 62.80 -23.22 -6.76
CA MET A 205 63.97 -22.89 -7.57
C MET A 205 64.52 -21.49 -7.27
N GLN A 206 63.66 -20.50 -7.02
CA GLN A 206 64.08 -19.16 -6.60
C GLN A 206 64.72 -19.19 -5.22
N GLN A 207 64.10 -19.86 -4.24
CA GLN A 207 64.66 -20.03 -2.91
C GLN A 207 66.01 -20.76 -2.95
N GLN A 208 66.19 -21.77 -3.81
CA GLN A 208 67.48 -22.42 -4.00
C GLN A 208 68.53 -21.48 -4.57
N ARG A 209 68.19 -20.68 -5.59
CA ARG A 209 69.10 -19.65 -6.14
C ARG A 209 69.48 -18.60 -5.10
N GLU A 210 68.52 -18.14 -4.30
CA GLU A 210 68.77 -17.22 -3.19
C GLU A 210 69.65 -17.87 -2.11
N ARG A 211 69.38 -19.12 -1.73
CA ARG A 211 70.22 -19.88 -0.80
C ARG A 211 71.64 -20.05 -1.31
N ASP A 212 71.83 -20.38 -2.58
CA ASP A 212 73.15 -20.51 -3.21
C ASP A 212 73.88 -19.16 -3.29
N HIS A 213 73.15 -18.08 -3.59
CA HIS A 213 73.69 -16.72 -3.56
C HIS A 213 74.12 -16.35 -2.14
N MET A 214 73.26 -16.57 -1.14
CA MET A 214 73.55 -16.31 0.27
C MET A 214 74.72 -17.17 0.77
N ALA A 215 74.83 -18.42 0.34
CA ALA A 215 75.97 -19.28 0.66
C ALA A 215 77.28 -18.73 0.08
N LYS A 216 77.27 -18.26 -1.18
CA LYS A 216 78.43 -17.59 -1.80
C LYS A 216 78.80 -16.27 -1.11
N VAL A 217 77.81 -15.50 -0.66
CA VAL A 217 78.04 -14.28 0.12
C VAL A 217 78.68 -14.63 1.47
N LYS A 218 78.14 -15.61 2.19
CA LYS A 218 78.72 -16.11 3.45
C LYS A 218 80.15 -16.61 3.26
N GLU A 219 80.43 -17.40 2.23
CA GLU A 219 81.79 -17.88 1.95
C GLU A 219 82.77 -16.71 1.67
N ARG A 220 82.29 -15.66 0.98
CA ARG A 220 83.08 -14.42 0.77
C ARG A 220 83.28 -13.64 2.06
N GLU A 221 82.27 -13.56 2.92
CA GLU A 221 82.35 -12.92 4.24
C GLU A 221 83.29 -13.68 5.18
N GLU A 222 83.24 -15.00 5.20
CA GLU A 222 84.16 -15.85 5.97
C GLU A 222 85.60 -15.67 5.50
N LYS A 223 85.84 -15.61 4.18
CA LYS A 223 87.18 -15.27 3.63
C LYS A 223 87.63 -13.86 4.02
N LYS A 224 86.73 -12.87 4.02
CA LYS A 224 87.03 -11.50 4.49
C LYS A 224 87.34 -11.47 5.98
N GLN A 225 86.56 -12.18 6.81
CA GLN A 225 86.78 -12.29 8.25
C GLN A 225 88.11 -13.00 8.54
N TRP A 226 88.47 -14.03 7.77
CA TRP A 226 89.77 -14.69 7.88
C TRP A 226 90.93 -13.73 7.54
N LEU A 227 90.82 -12.97 6.45
CA LEU A 227 91.79 -11.92 6.10
C LEU A 227 91.87 -10.81 7.15
N GLN A 228 90.74 -10.40 7.72
CA GLN A 228 90.69 -9.41 8.80
C GLN A 228 91.38 -9.94 10.06
N LYS A 229 91.16 -11.20 10.45
CA LYS A 229 91.86 -11.83 11.58
C LYS A 229 93.37 -11.85 11.35
N MET A 230 93.82 -12.26 10.15
CA MET A 230 95.24 -12.21 9.78
C MET A 230 95.82 -10.78 9.82
N ALA A 231 95.04 -9.77 9.43
CA ALA A 231 95.46 -8.37 9.50
C ALA A 231 95.55 -7.89 10.95
N ILE A 232 94.60 -8.27 11.82
CA ILE A 232 94.62 -7.95 13.25
C ILE A 232 95.85 -8.59 13.91
N GLU A 233 96.13 -9.87 13.67
CA GLU A 233 97.32 -10.56 14.21
C GLU A 233 98.63 -9.89 13.79
N LYS A 234 98.74 -9.44 12.53
CA LYS A 234 99.89 -8.65 12.07
C LYS A 234 99.98 -7.29 12.75
N MET A 235 98.86 -6.59 12.92
CA MET A 235 98.82 -5.30 13.62
C MET A 235 99.21 -5.45 15.10
N GLU A 236 98.79 -6.53 15.76
CA GLU A 236 99.20 -6.84 17.14
C GLU A 236 100.69 -7.17 17.25
N GLN A 237 101.26 -7.88 16.28
CA GLN A 237 102.71 -8.11 16.20
C GLN A 237 103.48 -6.80 16.02
N ASP A 238 103.04 -5.96 15.09
CA ASP A 238 103.63 -4.63 14.86
C ASP A 238 103.51 -3.72 16.09
N GLN A 239 102.37 -3.76 16.80
CA GLN A 239 102.18 -3.02 18.04
C GLN A 239 103.12 -3.51 19.15
N LYS A 240 103.27 -4.83 19.34
CA LYS A 240 104.24 -5.39 20.30
C LYS A 240 105.67 -4.96 19.97
N SER A 241 106.07 -5.00 18.70
CA SER A 241 107.38 -4.50 18.28
C SER A 241 107.55 -3.00 18.51
N ARG A 242 106.49 -2.19 18.36
CA ARG A 242 106.54 -0.75 18.70
C ARG A 242 106.64 -0.52 20.21
N GLU A 243 105.88 -1.25 21.02
CA GLU A 243 105.94 -1.18 22.48
C GLU A 243 107.33 -1.59 23.00
N GLU A 244 107.94 -2.62 22.42
CA GLU A 244 109.33 -3.03 22.73
C GLU A 244 110.31 -1.90 22.39
N MET A 245 110.18 -1.26 21.24
CA MET A 245 111.01 -0.11 20.84
C MET A 245 110.79 1.12 21.74
N GLU A 246 109.56 1.36 22.20
CA GLU A 246 109.24 2.45 23.12
C GLU A 246 109.78 2.18 24.53
N ARG A 247 109.78 0.93 25.01
CA ARG A 247 110.46 0.55 26.26
C ARG A 247 111.95 0.84 26.22
N VAL A 248 112.63 0.47 25.13
CA VAL A 248 114.06 0.77 24.94
C VAL A 248 114.33 2.28 24.91
N ARG A 249 113.43 3.09 24.34
CA ARG A 249 113.55 4.56 24.37
C ARG A 249 113.36 5.13 25.78
N LEU A 250 112.43 4.58 26.57
CA LEU A 250 112.21 5.00 27.95
C LEU A 250 113.40 4.65 28.85
N GLU A 251 114.03 3.49 28.64
CA GLU A 251 115.27 3.08 29.31
C GLU A 251 116.43 4.04 28.97
N LEU A 252 116.61 4.39 27.69
CA LEU A 252 117.64 5.34 27.26
C LEU A 252 117.43 6.75 27.87
N HIS A 253 116.18 7.23 27.92
CA HIS A 253 115.87 8.54 28.49
C HIS A 253 116.14 8.60 30.00
N LEU A 254 115.97 7.49 30.73
CA LEU A 254 116.33 7.40 32.15
C LEU A 254 117.85 7.45 32.35
N GLU A 255 118.64 6.76 31.51
CA GLU A 255 120.11 6.87 31.52
C GLU A 255 120.60 8.29 31.20
N GLU A 256 120.02 8.96 30.19
CA GLU A 256 120.34 10.36 29.86
C GLU A 256 120.05 11.32 31.02
N GLN A 257 118.97 11.10 31.78
CA GLN A 257 118.65 11.88 32.98
C GLN A 257 119.68 11.67 34.10
N GLU A 258 120.14 10.44 34.32
CA GLU A 258 121.17 10.14 35.32
C GLU A 258 122.54 10.73 34.95
N GLU A 259 122.90 10.78 33.67
CA GLU A 259 124.13 11.46 33.21
C GLU A 259 124.03 12.98 33.35
N ALA A 260 122.86 13.57 33.11
CA ALA A 260 122.63 15.00 33.27
C ALA A 260 122.75 15.45 34.74
N GLU A 261 122.31 14.64 35.70
CA GLU A 261 122.49 14.90 37.15
C GLU A 261 123.99 14.93 37.52
N ARG A 262 124.79 13.97 37.01
CA ARG A 262 126.26 13.95 37.24
C ARG A 262 126.98 15.18 36.68
N GLN A 263 126.53 15.70 35.54
CA GLN A 263 127.11 16.92 34.96
C GLN A 263 126.78 18.20 35.76
N LYS A 264 125.60 18.26 36.40
CA LYS A 264 125.24 19.40 37.27
C LYS A 264 126.15 19.49 38.50
N GLU A 265 126.52 18.36 39.11
CA GLU A 265 127.44 18.32 40.26
C GLU A 265 128.84 18.85 39.90
N ILE A 266 129.34 18.53 38.69
CA ILE A 266 130.62 19.03 38.17
C ILE A 266 130.56 20.56 37.94
N ALA A 267 129.45 21.06 37.39
CA ALA A 267 129.27 22.50 37.12
C ALA A 267 129.17 23.37 38.38
N GLU A 268 128.62 22.84 39.49
CA GLU A 268 128.60 23.55 40.77
C GLU A 268 129.99 23.67 41.40
N MET A 269 130.84 22.67 41.21
CA MET A 269 132.24 22.71 41.64
C MET A 269 133.06 23.73 40.83
N GLU A 270 132.81 23.88 39.52
CA GLU A 270 133.45 24.92 38.69
C GLU A 270 133.03 26.35 39.08
N LYS A 271 131.77 26.58 39.44
CA LYS A 271 131.27 27.91 39.84
C LYS A 271 131.95 28.43 41.11
N LYS A 272 132.26 27.55 42.07
CA LYS A 272 133.00 27.91 43.30
C LYS A 272 134.45 28.34 43.03
N ILE A 273 135.07 27.85 41.95
CA ILE A 273 136.43 28.22 41.54
C ILE A 273 136.43 29.55 40.77
N ARG A 274 135.43 29.80 39.90
CA ARG A 274 135.33 31.07 39.13
C ARG A 274 135.14 32.31 40.01
N GLN A 275 134.37 32.20 41.10
CA GLN A 275 134.12 33.34 42.01
C GLN A 275 135.38 33.82 42.76
N ARG A 276 136.38 32.93 42.97
CA ARG A 276 137.69 33.32 43.53
C ARG A 276 138.57 34.08 42.54
N LEU A 277 138.42 33.82 41.24
CA LEU A 277 139.21 34.47 40.17
C LEU A 277 138.65 35.85 39.76
N GLU A 278 137.33 36.04 39.79
CA GLU A 278 136.70 37.33 39.42
C GLU A 278 137.00 38.47 40.42
N LEU A 279 137.17 38.16 41.71
CA LEU A 279 137.56 39.16 42.71
C LEU A 279 138.98 39.72 42.47
N GLN A 280 139.86 38.94 41.86
CA GLN A 280 141.25 39.35 41.57
C GLN A 280 141.35 40.18 40.28
N GLN A 281 140.45 39.99 39.32
CA GLN A 281 140.43 40.73 38.04
C GLN A 281 139.72 42.09 38.11
N THR A 282 138.76 42.28 39.02
CA THR A 282 138.01 43.55 39.16
C THR A 282 138.87 44.70 39.70
N PHE A 283 139.88 44.41 40.53
CA PHE A 283 140.85 45.41 41.01
C PHE A 283 141.72 45.99 39.88
N GLN A 284 142.09 45.18 38.87
CA GLN A 284 142.93 45.64 37.75
C GLN A 284 142.16 46.47 36.70
N LYS A 285 140.85 46.26 36.55
CA LYS A 285 140.02 46.96 35.54
C LYS A 285 139.66 48.40 35.92
N GLN A 286 139.68 48.76 37.21
CA GLN A 286 139.29 50.11 37.67
C GLN A 286 140.34 51.19 37.35
N MET A 287 141.61 50.80 37.19
CA MET A 287 142.71 51.73 36.85
C MET A 287 142.73 52.12 35.36
N ALA A 288 142.33 51.22 34.45
CA ALA A 288 142.36 51.46 33.00
C ALA A 288 141.20 52.35 32.48
N PHE A 289 140.06 52.39 33.18
CA PHE A 289 138.88 53.16 32.74
C PHE A 289 139.04 54.69 32.93
N LYS A 290 139.97 55.13 33.79
CA LYS A 290 140.15 56.55 34.13
C LYS A 290 140.94 57.35 33.07
N GLU A 291 141.67 56.69 32.17
CA GLU A 291 142.50 57.34 31.13
C GLU A 291 141.81 57.46 29.76
N LEU A 292 140.83 56.60 29.42
CA LEU A 292 140.16 56.58 28.11
C LEU A 292 139.07 57.66 27.93
N LYS A 293 138.46 58.14 29.02
CA LYS A 293 137.33 59.11 28.96
C LYS A 293 137.72 60.51 28.47
N ARG A 294 139.02 60.86 28.47
CA ARG A 294 139.51 62.22 28.17
C ARG A 294 139.76 62.51 26.69
N LYS A 295 139.63 61.51 25.79
CA LYS A 295 139.95 61.63 24.35
C LYS A 295 138.75 61.56 23.40
N ALA A 296 137.59 61.01 23.80
CA ALA A 296 136.43 60.83 22.91
C ALA A 296 135.50 62.05 22.80
N GLU A 297 135.63 63.07 23.66
CA GLU A 297 134.81 64.29 23.67
C GLU A 297 135.09 65.27 22.49
N LYS A 298 135.92 64.94 21.50
CA LYS A 298 136.39 65.92 20.49
C LYS A 298 136.01 65.67 19.02
N GLU A 299 135.41 64.54 18.61
CA GLU A 299 135.31 64.22 17.17
C GLU A 299 133.90 63.98 16.55
N GLU A 300 132.82 63.65 17.28
CA GLU A 300 131.59 63.16 16.60
C GLU A 300 130.38 64.10 16.54
N ASP A 301 130.34 65.21 17.28
CA ASP A 301 129.17 66.11 17.27
C ASP A 301 129.19 67.20 16.17
N MET A 302 130.03 67.03 15.15
CA MET A 302 129.96 67.72 13.84
C MET A 302 128.77 67.22 12.97
N ALA A 303 127.67 66.87 13.63
CA ALA A 303 126.32 67.33 13.32
C ALA A 303 125.98 67.45 11.82
N PHE A 304 125.79 66.26 11.26
CA PHE A 304 124.77 65.77 10.30
C PHE A 304 123.34 66.39 10.44
N ARG A 305 123.21 67.63 10.94
CA ARG A 305 121.99 68.27 11.44
C ARG A 305 121.31 69.20 10.41
N GLN A 306 121.48 68.94 9.12
CA GLN A 306 120.79 69.72 8.07
C GLN A 306 120.28 68.82 6.94
N ALA A 307 119.63 67.69 7.21
CA ALA A 307 118.26 67.75 7.73
C ALA A 307 117.46 68.94 7.19
N MET A 308 117.57 69.28 5.90
CA MET A 308 116.62 70.18 5.26
C MET A 308 116.55 70.00 3.76
N MET A 309 115.33 69.65 3.36
CA MET A 309 114.59 70.43 2.34
C MET A 309 114.92 70.19 0.88
N ALA A 310 115.55 69.06 0.55
CA ALA A 310 115.74 68.62 -0.81
C ALA A 310 114.42 68.23 -1.52
N LYS A 311 114.19 66.95 -1.68
CA LYS A 311 114.51 66.35 -2.97
C LYS A 311 113.28 66.06 -3.81
N PHE A 312 112.59 65.00 -3.46
CA PHE A 312 111.82 64.27 -4.47
C PHE A 312 110.64 63.60 -3.78
N ALA A 313 109.56 64.33 -3.47
CA ALA A 313 108.68 64.93 -4.49
C ALA A 313 108.36 63.88 -5.56
N GLU A 314 107.06 63.70 -5.78
CA GLU A 314 106.48 62.96 -6.93
C GLU A 314 106.52 61.44 -6.71
N ASP A 315 105.58 60.84 -5.99
CA ASP A 315 104.14 60.87 -6.30
C ASP A 315 103.77 60.40 -7.73
N ASP A 316 104.68 59.87 -8.54
CA ASP A 316 104.35 59.40 -9.90
C ASP A 316 104.94 58.03 -10.25
N ARG A 317 104.69 57.05 -9.38
CA ARG A 317 104.57 55.64 -9.82
C ARG A 317 103.32 54.95 -9.30
N ILE A 318 102.33 55.77 -8.94
CA ILE A 318 100.94 55.50 -9.23
C ILE A 318 100.81 54.52 -10.41
N GLU A 319 100.02 53.49 -10.15
CA GLU A 319 99.20 52.79 -11.13
C GLU A 319 99.84 51.84 -12.16
N GLN A 320 99.18 50.68 -12.21
CA GLN A 320 98.99 49.83 -13.38
C GLN A 320 100.11 48.84 -13.74
N MET A 321 100.11 47.73 -13.01
CA MET A 321 99.44 46.54 -13.56
C MET A 321 98.61 45.90 -12.45
N ASN A 322 97.33 46.26 -12.35
CA ASN A 322 96.24 45.49 -12.95
C ASN A 322 96.35 44.00 -12.60
N ALA A 323 95.46 43.51 -11.74
CA ALA A 323 94.10 43.16 -12.11
C ALA A 323 94.05 41.98 -13.10
N GLN A 324 92.96 41.21 -12.99
CA GLN A 324 92.39 40.47 -14.11
C GLN A 324 92.75 38.98 -14.33
N LYS A 325 93.29 38.18 -13.38
CA LYS A 325 93.36 36.72 -13.62
C LYS A 325 92.97 35.67 -12.54
N ARG A 326 92.52 36.03 -11.32
CA ARG A 326 91.86 35.03 -10.43
C ARG A 326 90.49 35.43 -9.88
N ARG A 327 90.15 36.72 -9.91
CA ARG A 327 88.81 37.26 -9.56
C ARG A 327 87.67 36.78 -10.47
N MET A 328 87.92 36.13 -11.61
CA MET A 328 86.85 35.69 -12.53
C MET A 328 86.35 34.24 -12.32
N LYS A 329 87.10 33.30 -11.72
CA LYS A 329 86.68 31.87 -11.65
C LYS A 329 86.12 31.40 -10.30
N GLN A 330 86.24 32.18 -9.23
CA GLN A 330 85.73 31.79 -7.89
C GLN A 330 84.43 32.52 -7.48
N LEU A 331 83.97 33.50 -8.27
CA LEU A 331 82.75 34.28 -8.00
C LEU A 331 81.51 33.78 -8.74
N GLU A 332 81.65 32.92 -9.77
CA GLU A 332 80.52 32.26 -10.44
C GLU A 332 80.00 31.05 -9.63
N HIS A 333 80.89 30.29 -8.97
CA HIS A 333 80.51 29.15 -8.13
C HIS A 333 79.93 29.53 -6.76
N LYS A 334 80.17 30.75 -6.26
CA LYS A 334 79.56 31.24 -5.00
C LYS A 334 78.14 31.79 -5.19
N ARG A 335 77.77 32.28 -6.39
CA ARG A 335 76.44 32.82 -6.69
C ARG A 335 75.38 31.76 -7.06
N ALA A 336 75.78 30.53 -7.39
CA ALA A 336 74.85 29.43 -7.72
C ALA A 336 74.32 28.68 -6.49
N VAL A 337 75.03 28.73 -5.36
CA VAL A 337 74.67 28.01 -4.11
C VAL A 337 73.85 28.90 -3.15
N GLU A 338 74.02 30.22 -3.19
CA GLU A 338 73.24 31.17 -2.37
C GLU A 338 71.80 31.40 -2.88
N LYS A 339 71.54 31.24 -4.19
CA LYS A 339 70.17 31.35 -4.75
C LYS A 339 69.24 30.21 -4.32
N LEU A 340 69.73 28.97 -4.18
CA LEU A 340 68.92 27.80 -3.79
C LEU A 340 68.59 27.76 -2.29
N LEU A 341 69.38 28.44 -1.44
CA LEU A 341 69.12 28.57 -0.01
C LEU A 341 68.22 29.77 0.32
N GLU A 342 68.32 30.87 -0.44
CA GLU A 342 67.39 32.01 -0.31
C GLU A 342 65.98 31.71 -0.85
N GLU A 343 65.84 30.88 -1.89
CA GLU A 343 64.51 30.49 -2.42
C GLU A 343 63.74 29.58 -1.46
N ARG A 344 64.44 28.73 -0.67
CA ARG A 344 63.84 27.85 0.34
C ARG A 344 63.46 28.60 1.63
N GLN A 345 64.23 29.62 2.03
CA GLN A 345 63.86 30.50 3.14
C GLN A 345 62.78 31.52 2.76
N LYS A 346 62.74 32.00 1.51
CA LYS A 346 61.66 32.89 1.02
C LYS A 346 60.33 32.16 0.87
N GLN A 347 60.30 30.88 0.48
CA GLN A 347 59.07 30.07 0.47
C GLN A 347 58.59 29.73 1.89
N PHE A 348 59.49 29.35 2.80
CA PHE A 348 59.10 29.05 4.19
C PHE A 348 58.61 30.29 4.96
N VAL A 349 59.20 31.47 4.73
CA VAL A 349 58.74 32.74 5.34
C VAL A 349 57.49 33.30 4.64
N ALA A 350 57.32 33.09 3.33
CA ALA A 350 56.10 33.47 2.62
C ALA A 350 54.90 32.61 3.01
N ASP A 351 55.07 31.29 3.19
CA ASP A 351 54.00 30.39 3.61
C ASP A 351 53.63 30.61 5.10
N LYS A 352 54.61 30.85 5.99
CA LYS A 352 54.36 31.23 7.39
C LYS A 352 53.65 32.58 7.53
N ASN A 353 53.98 33.57 6.69
CA ASN A 353 53.32 34.88 6.71
C ASN A 353 51.96 34.86 6.02
N ARG A 354 51.75 33.99 5.02
CA ARG A 354 50.44 33.77 4.38
C ARG A 354 49.47 33.05 5.30
N GLU A 355 49.92 32.05 6.07
CA GLU A 355 49.11 31.44 7.14
C GLU A 355 48.76 32.45 8.25
N LEU A 356 49.68 33.35 8.62
CA LEU A 356 49.45 34.38 9.65
C LEU A 356 48.54 35.52 9.16
N GLU A 357 48.62 35.90 7.88
CA GLU A 357 47.71 36.85 7.23
C GLU A 357 46.32 36.24 7.01
N GLU A 358 46.21 34.96 6.60
CA GLU A 358 44.93 34.25 6.47
C GLU A 358 44.24 34.06 7.82
N LEU A 359 44.99 33.79 8.90
CA LEU A 359 44.46 33.79 10.27
C LEU A 359 44.01 35.20 10.71
N ARG A 360 44.77 36.26 10.42
CA ARG A 360 44.39 37.64 10.75
C ARG A 360 43.18 38.13 9.95
N GLU A 361 43.07 37.75 8.68
CA GLU A 361 41.89 38.06 7.85
C GLU A 361 40.67 37.22 8.25
N ALA A 362 40.85 35.97 8.65
CA ALA A 362 39.79 35.15 9.23
C ALA A 362 39.33 35.73 10.58
N GLU A 363 40.24 36.18 11.44
CA GLU A 363 39.92 36.89 12.69
C GLU A 363 39.22 38.23 12.43
N LYS A 364 39.63 39.01 11.42
CA LYS A 364 38.94 40.25 11.03
C LYS A 364 37.56 39.99 10.43
N ARG A 365 37.39 38.93 9.63
CA ARG A 365 36.09 38.51 9.09
C ARG A 365 35.17 37.96 10.18
N GLU A 366 35.69 37.18 11.13
CA GLU A 366 34.94 36.76 12.32
C GLU A 366 34.59 37.94 13.23
N ALA A 367 35.50 38.89 13.45
CA ALA A 367 35.24 40.08 14.24
C ALA A 367 34.18 40.97 13.59
N ALA A 368 34.23 41.18 12.27
CA ALA A 368 33.19 41.88 11.53
C ALA A 368 31.83 41.15 11.60
N ARG A 369 31.83 39.81 11.50
CA ARG A 369 30.60 39.01 11.66
C ARG A 369 30.05 39.09 13.08
N ARG A 370 30.90 39.06 14.11
CA ARG A 370 30.50 39.23 15.52
C ARG A 370 29.96 40.63 15.78
N ALA A 371 30.55 41.67 15.20
CA ALA A 371 30.04 43.04 15.30
C ALA A 371 28.65 43.18 14.67
N ILE A 372 28.44 42.64 13.47
CA ILE A 372 27.11 42.65 12.81
C ILE A 372 26.09 41.84 13.61
N VAL A 373 26.46 40.68 14.14
CA VAL A 373 25.57 39.86 15.00
C VAL A 373 25.23 40.60 16.29
N GLU A 374 26.17 41.33 16.89
CA GLU A 374 25.93 42.11 18.11
C GLU A 374 25.07 43.35 17.84
N GLU A 375 25.25 44.02 16.69
CA GLU A 375 24.37 45.11 16.24
C GLU A 375 22.93 44.62 15.98
N GLU A 376 22.76 43.51 15.27
CA GLU A 376 21.43 42.91 15.03
C GLU A 376 20.82 42.35 16.32
N ARG A 377 21.63 41.80 17.24
CA ARG A 377 21.19 41.39 18.59
C ARG A 377 20.68 42.59 19.39
N GLN A 378 21.37 43.73 19.35
CA GLN A 378 20.92 44.95 20.03
C GLN A 378 19.65 45.56 19.40
N LYS A 379 19.50 45.50 18.07
CA LYS A 379 18.23 45.88 17.39
C LYS A 379 17.07 44.99 17.82
N LEU A 380 17.25 43.66 17.79
CA LEU A 380 16.25 42.69 18.24
C LEU A 380 15.85 42.93 19.71
N LEU A 381 16.82 43.22 20.58
CA LEU A 381 16.54 43.55 21.97
C LEU A 381 15.79 44.87 22.11
N LYS A 382 16.11 45.93 21.34
CA LYS A 382 15.35 47.19 21.38
C LYS A 382 13.90 47.05 20.89
N GLU A 383 13.68 46.26 19.83
CA GLU A 383 12.35 46.08 19.24
C GLU A 383 11.43 45.18 20.06
N HIS A 384 11.99 44.15 20.70
CA HIS A 384 11.21 43.12 21.39
C HIS A 384 11.27 43.21 22.93
N ALA A 385 12.33 43.75 23.54
CA ALA A 385 12.43 43.74 25.01
C ALA A 385 11.36 44.61 25.66
N THR A 386 11.03 45.77 25.09
CA THR A 386 9.95 46.64 25.60
C THR A 386 8.56 46.02 25.45
N LYS A 387 8.34 45.19 24.42
CA LYS A 387 7.05 44.49 24.17
C LYS A 387 6.89 43.18 24.96
N LEU A 388 8.00 42.55 25.37
CA LEU A 388 8.04 41.28 26.11
C LEU A 388 8.40 41.47 27.61
N LEU A 389 8.26 42.70 28.10
CA LEU A 389 8.52 43.06 29.49
C LEU A 389 7.67 42.19 30.45
N GLY A 390 8.33 41.25 31.16
CA GLY A 390 7.67 40.33 32.10
C GLY A 390 7.75 38.84 31.74
N TYR A 391 8.15 38.49 30.50
CA TYR A 391 8.27 37.10 30.03
C TYR A 391 9.68 36.73 29.50
N LEU A 392 10.70 37.57 29.76
CA LEU A 392 12.08 37.28 29.37
C LEU A 392 12.78 36.30 30.35
N PRO A 393 13.42 35.22 29.88
CA PRO A 393 14.25 34.33 30.70
C PRO A 393 15.57 34.98 31.18
N LYS A 394 16.12 34.48 32.30
CA LYS A 394 17.40 34.96 32.88
C LYS A 394 18.58 34.72 31.90
N GLY A 395 19.47 35.70 31.75
CA GLY A 395 20.71 35.59 30.96
C GLY A 395 20.69 36.19 29.55
N ILE A 396 19.65 36.93 29.17
CA ILE A 396 19.52 37.56 27.83
C ILE A 396 20.49 38.75 27.63
N PHE A 397 20.84 39.45 28.70
CA PHE A 397 21.83 40.54 28.67
C PHE A 397 23.20 40.00 29.10
N LYS A 398 24.26 40.29 28.33
CA LYS A 398 25.62 39.81 28.60
C LYS A 398 26.30 40.64 29.69
N ASP A 399 26.16 41.96 29.66
CA ASP A 399 26.82 42.91 30.57
C ASP A 399 25.87 44.02 31.05
N GLU A 400 26.17 44.68 32.18
CA GLU A 400 25.37 45.81 32.71
C GLU A 400 25.25 46.99 31.73
N GLN A 401 26.16 47.09 30.76
CA GLN A 401 26.14 48.09 29.70
C GLN A 401 24.97 47.90 28.71
N GLU A 402 24.52 46.66 28.47
CA GLU A 402 23.36 46.38 27.60
C GLU A 402 22.04 46.80 28.28
N LEU A 403 21.98 46.74 29.61
CA LEU A 403 20.84 47.19 30.40
C LEU A 403 20.71 48.73 30.40
N ASN A 404 21.80 49.46 30.16
CA ASN A 404 21.82 50.92 30.09
C ASN A 404 21.22 51.50 28.82
N LEU A 405 21.02 50.69 27.77
CA LEU A 405 20.43 51.09 26.48
C LEU A 405 18.89 51.24 26.50
N PHE A 406 18.24 50.93 27.63
CA PHE A 406 16.78 50.99 27.81
C PHE A 406 16.38 52.09 28.81
N ASP A 407 15.12 52.55 28.72
CA ASP A 407 14.58 53.61 29.57
C ASP A 407 14.58 53.23 31.06
N ASP A 408 14.65 54.23 31.95
CA ASP A 408 14.76 54.01 33.40
C ASP A 408 13.55 53.27 34.01
N ASP A 409 12.40 53.31 33.35
CA ASP A 409 11.22 52.54 33.74
C ASP A 409 11.39 51.03 33.47
N PHE A 410 12.03 50.65 32.35
CA PHE A 410 12.40 49.26 32.02
C PHE A 410 13.36 48.69 33.08
N LYS A 411 14.36 49.48 33.47
CA LYS A 411 15.37 49.09 34.47
C LYS A 411 14.75 48.85 35.85
N LYS A 412 13.80 49.69 36.27
CA LYS A 412 13.11 49.55 37.55
C LYS A 412 12.24 48.30 37.60
N THR A 413 11.52 47.96 36.54
CA THR A 413 10.66 46.77 36.51
C THR A 413 11.45 45.46 36.39
N PHE A 414 12.53 45.45 35.61
CA PHE A 414 13.40 44.27 35.49
C PHE A 414 14.13 43.97 36.80
N ARG A 415 14.61 45.00 37.52
CA ARG A 415 15.28 44.84 38.84
C ARG A 415 14.32 44.59 40.01
N LYS A 416 13.05 45.04 39.95
CA LYS A 416 12.08 44.84 41.04
C LYS A 416 11.61 43.39 41.21
N ARG A 417 11.66 42.55 40.17
CA ARG A 417 11.27 41.12 40.29
C ARG A 417 12.45 40.17 40.52
N THR A 418 13.69 40.64 40.35
CA THR A 418 14.89 39.86 40.72
C THR A 418 15.08 39.71 42.23
N VAL A 419 14.34 40.47 43.05
CA VAL A 419 14.51 40.53 44.51
C VAL A 419 13.52 39.65 45.28
N ASP A 420 12.52 39.02 44.63
CA ASP A 420 11.39 38.43 45.36
C ASP A 420 11.00 37.02 44.85
N MET A 421 11.94 36.08 44.86
CA MET A 421 11.62 34.66 44.64
C MET A 421 12.58 33.62 45.26
N PHE A 422 13.53 34.02 46.12
CA PHE A 422 14.35 33.11 46.95
C PHE A 422 14.86 33.83 48.20
N SER A 423 13.94 34.26 49.07
CA SER A 423 14.26 34.53 50.47
C SER A 423 14.38 33.18 51.19
N ASP A 424 15.58 32.82 51.61
CA ASP A 424 15.80 31.72 52.57
C ASP A 424 16.95 32.14 53.49
N GLU A 425 16.62 32.97 54.49
CA GLU A 425 17.36 33.02 55.75
C GLU A 425 16.87 31.85 56.60
N GLY A 426 17.69 30.81 56.69
CA GLY A 426 17.43 29.65 57.52
C GLY A 426 18.61 28.68 57.52
N TRP A 427 19.34 28.69 58.64
CA TRP A 427 20.37 27.74 59.09
C TRP A 427 21.84 28.14 58.87
N ASP A 428 22.38 28.70 59.97
CA ASP A 428 23.74 29.01 60.43
C ASP A 428 24.57 30.14 59.79
#